data_AF-A0A7S3XRQ1-F1
#
_entry.id   AF-A0A7S3XRQ1-F1
#
_cell.length_a   1.000
_cell.length_b   1.000
_cell.length_c   1.000
_cell.angle_alpha   90.00
_cell.angle_beta   90.00
_cell.angle_gamma   90.00
#
_symmetry.space_group_name_H-M   'P 1'
#
loop_
_entity.id
_entity.type
_entity.pdbx_description
1 polymer ?
#
loop_
_entity_poly.entity_id
_entity_poly.type
_entity_poly.pdbx_seq_one_letter_code
_entity_poly.pdbx_strand_id
1 'polypeptide(L)'
;DVAGGVEAATTQACLDLHPLVTLPDPDYQEVFDPNHPDRVYLPPSCALEEYSTSTGVSGRLVQASIVLPPEVQCEHCVLQWHYVTANSCNPEGYRDATFPEDDCGGWWQESLSDCSDYISPEEFWNCADVMIIADDNDNDVDDDDGNDDDIITDDVDDDEDENSDDVSTDDDDGDDGNDDDTTTTSDSDDQQCVSEAWGQCGGSTFEGLSSCCTEEMYCKQVNKKYSHCVPKDLCAAADGGQCGGKGYGGSDRCCGEATCVKVSKFYSHCQ
;
A
#
# COMPACT_ATOMS: atom_id res chain seq x y z
N ASP A 1 -32.35 27.37 9.30
CA ASP A 1 -32.23 26.49 10.48
C ASP A 1 -32.79 25.12 10.21
N VAL A 2 -31.94 24.21 9.74
CA VAL A 2 -32.15 22.77 9.93
C VAL A 2 -31.10 22.36 10.96
N ALA A 3 -31.53 22.34 12.21
CA ALA A 3 -30.76 21.83 13.34
C ALA A 3 -30.96 20.31 13.40
N GLY A 4 -29.86 19.56 13.50
CA GLY A 4 -29.86 18.11 13.64
C GLY A 4 -28.95 17.46 12.61
N GLY A 5 -27.63 17.53 12.85
CA GLY A 5 -26.64 16.82 12.05
C GLY A 5 -26.92 15.32 12.13
N VAL A 6 -27.22 14.72 10.98
CA VAL A 6 -27.17 13.27 10.83
C VAL A 6 -25.70 12.98 10.62
N GLU A 7 -25.02 12.36 11.59
CA GLU A 7 -23.76 11.69 11.29
C GLU A 7 -24.05 10.72 10.15
N ALA A 8 -23.35 10.89 9.03
CA ALA A 8 -23.53 10.00 7.89
C ALA A 8 -23.12 8.59 8.35
N ALA A 9 -24.07 7.66 8.38
CA ALA A 9 -23.77 6.28 8.73
C ALA A 9 -22.83 5.68 7.67
N THR A 10 -21.75 5.05 8.12
CA THR A 10 -20.84 4.29 7.25
C THR A 10 -21.64 3.20 6.50
N THR A 11 -21.44 3.13 5.18
CA THR A 11 -22.08 2.14 4.31
C THR A 11 -21.05 1.22 3.70
N GLN A 12 -21.44 -0.01 3.32
CA GLN A 12 -20.54 -0.94 2.63
C GLN A 12 -19.96 -0.31 1.36
N ALA A 13 -20.81 0.34 0.55
CA ALA A 13 -20.38 1.04 -0.66
C ALA A 13 -19.34 2.14 -0.42
N CYS A 14 -19.27 2.73 0.78
CA CYS A 14 -18.23 3.70 1.13
C CYS A 14 -16.92 3.01 1.53
N LEU A 15 -17.00 1.87 2.22
CA LEU A 15 -15.84 1.08 2.61
C LEU A 15 -15.17 0.45 1.37
N ASP A 16 -15.99 -0.01 0.42
CA ASP A 16 -15.54 -0.60 -0.85
C ASP A 16 -14.81 0.40 -1.77
N LEU A 17 -14.85 1.71 -1.48
CA LEU A 17 -14.06 2.72 -2.21
C LEU A 17 -12.57 2.69 -1.83
N HIS A 18 -12.23 2.12 -0.69
CA HIS A 18 -10.87 2.13 -0.12
C HIS A 18 -10.44 0.73 0.35
N PRO A 19 -10.37 -0.28 -0.55
CA PRO A 19 -9.87 -1.60 -0.20
C PRO A 19 -8.41 -1.52 0.25
N LEU A 20 -8.10 -2.21 1.35
CA LEU A 20 -6.77 -2.17 1.97
C LEU A 20 -5.89 -3.25 1.39
N VAL A 21 -4.70 -2.90 0.92
CA VAL A 21 -3.75 -3.89 0.40
C VAL A 21 -3.00 -4.55 1.54
N THR A 22 -2.92 -5.87 1.51
CA THR A 22 -2.17 -6.67 2.48
C THR A 22 -0.68 -6.74 2.10
N LEU A 23 0.20 -6.65 3.09
CA LEU A 23 1.63 -6.82 2.91
C LEU A 23 2.02 -8.20 3.43
N PRO A 24 2.76 -9.01 2.63
CA PRO A 24 3.27 -10.28 3.10
C PRO A 24 4.14 -10.06 4.35
N ASP A 25 3.72 -10.63 5.47
CA ASP A 25 4.54 -10.71 6.67
C ASP A 25 5.49 -11.91 6.55
N PRO A 26 6.82 -11.72 6.58
CA PRO A 26 7.77 -12.84 6.45
C PRO A 26 7.75 -13.81 7.65
N ASP A 27 7.25 -13.37 8.81
CA ASP A 27 7.16 -14.19 10.02
C ASP A 27 5.84 -14.96 10.10
N TYR A 28 4.86 -14.58 9.27
CA TYR A 28 3.58 -15.24 9.15
C TYR A 28 3.52 -16.00 7.82
N GLN A 29 3.06 -17.26 7.82
CA GLN A 29 2.95 -18.06 6.58
C GLN A 29 1.78 -17.60 5.70
N GLU A 30 1.71 -16.31 5.39
CA GLU A 30 0.65 -15.72 4.61
C GLU A 30 0.67 -16.26 3.18
N VAL A 31 -0.46 -16.84 2.78
CA VAL A 31 -0.70 -17.17 1.38
C VAL A 31 -1.27 -15.93 0.73
N PHE A 32 -0.44 -15.31 -0.10
CA PHE A 32 -0.83 -14.16 -0.90
C PHE A 32 -1.68 -14.63 -2.08
N ASP A 33 -2.86 -14.01 -2.25
CA ASP A 33 -3.69 -14.16 -3.43
C ASP A 33 -3.41 -13.00 -4.39
N PRO A 34 -2.75 -13.24 -5.54
CA PRO A 34 -2.46 -12.18 -6.51
C PRO A 34 -3.69 -11.50 -7.10
N ASN A 35 -4.84 -12.18 -7.09
CA ASN A 35 -6.09 -11.67 -7.64
C ASN A 35 -6.95 -10.93 -6.61
N HIS A 36 -6.66 -11.14 -5.31
CA HIS A 36 -7.37 -10.54 -4.19
C HIS A 36 -6.36 -9.94 -3.20
N PRO A 37 -5.67 -8.83 -3.56
CA PRO A 37 -4.61 -8.23 -2.74
C PRO A 37 -5.14 -7.65 -1.42
N ASP A 38 -6.46 -7.48 -1.33
CA ASP A 38 -7.23 -7.06 -0.16
C ASP A 38 -7.53 -8.19 0.84
N ARG A 39 -7.11 -9.42 0.53
CA ARG A 39 -7.37 -10.62 1.34
C ARG A 39 -6.09 -11.32 1.75
N VAL A 40 -6.12 -11.91 2.94
CA VAL A 40 -5.16 -12.93 3.39
C VAL A 40 -5.89 -14.25 3.68
N TYR A 41 -5.25 -15.38 3.38
CA TYR A 41 -5.71 -16.68 3.87
C TYR A 41 -5.18 -16.92 5.28
N LEU A 42 -6.07 -17.36 6.17
CA LEU A 42 -5.68 -17.71 7.53
C LEU A 42 -5.07 -19.11 7.56
N PRO A 43 -3.93 -19.30 8.25
CA PRO A 43 -3.34 -20.63 8.38
C PRO A 43 -4.23 -21.54 9.24
N PRO A 44 -4.07 -22.87 9.12
CA PRO A 44 -4.83 -23.82 9.90
C PRO A 44 -4.64 -23.58 11.39
N SER A 45 -5.67 -23.86 12.19
CA SER A 45 -5.65 -23.57 13.63
C SER A 45 -4.46 -24.14 14.41
N CYS A 46 -3.80 -25.20 13.94
CA CYS A 46 -2.60 -25.77 14.57
C CYS A 46 -1.31 -24.96 14.31
N ALA A 47 -1.30 -24.10 13.30
CA ALA A 47 -0.19 -23.19 12.99
C ALA A 47 -0.35 -21.83 13.70
N LEU A 48 -1.52 -21.56 14.27
CA LEU A 48 -1.83 -20.30 14.95
C LEU A 48 -1.49 -20.34 16.45
N GLU A 49 -0.93 -19.24 16.94
CA GLU A 49 -0.67 -19.04 18.37
C GLU A 49 -1.99 -19.05 19.16
N GLU A 50 -1.98 -19.78 20.27
CA GLU A 50 -3.11 -19.86 21.18
C GLU A 50 -3.08 -18.68 22.15
N TYR A 51 -4.18 -17.92 22.22
CA TYR A 51 -4.32 -16.80 23.14
C TYR A 51 -5.37 -17.12 24.19
N SER A 52 -5.11 -16.75 25.45
CA SER A 52 -6.11 -16.85 26.52
C SER A 52 -6.03 -15.65 27.45
N THR A 53 -7.19 -15.06 27.75
CA THR A 53 -7.35 -13.99 28.72
C THR A 53 -7.53 -14.55 30.14
N SER A 54 -7.16 -13.75 31.14
CA SER A 54 -7.43 -14.04 32.56
C SER A 54 -8.93 -14.16 32.89
N THR A 55 -9.80 -13.66 32.00
CA THR A 55 -11.27 -13.78 32.09
C THR A 55 -11.81 -15.09 31.52
N GLY A 56 -10.94 -15.98 31.02
CA GLY A 56 -11.31 -17.30 30.51
C GLY A 56 -11.76 -17.30 29.05
N VAL A 57 -11.54 -16.21 28.31
CA VAL A 57 -11.73 -16.18 26.85
C VAL A 57 -10.47 -16.76 26.22
N SER A 58 -10.61 -17.76 25.37
CA SER A 58 -9.50 -18.33 24.60
C SER A 58 -9.79 -18.24 23.11
N GLY A 59 -8.75 -18.04 22.32
CA GLY A 59 -8.84 -17.93 20.87
C GLY A 59 -7.51 -18.21 20.19
N ARG A 60 -7.44 -17.91 18.90
CA ARG A 60 -6.21 -17.92 18.12
C ARG A 60 -5.86 -16.48 17.77
N LEU A 61 -4.57 -16.13 17.90
CA LEU A 61 -4.09 -14.85 17.42
C LEU A 61 -3.94 -14.93 15.90
N VAL A 62 -4.42 -13.92 15.20
CA VAL A 62 -4.20 -13.73 13.78
C VAL A 62 -3.69 -12.31 13.60
N GLN A 63 -2.65 -12.15 12.81
CA GLN A 63 -2.07 -10.86 12.47
C GLN A 63 -1.99 -10.74 10.94
N ALA A 64 -2.19 -9.53 10.44
CA ALA A 64 -1.98 -9.17 9.06
C ALA A 64 -1.44 -7.74 9.03
N SER A 65 -0.51 -7.48 8.11
CA SER A 65 -0.01 -6.13 7.86
C SER A 65 -0.76 -5.52 6.67
N ILE A 66 -1.25 -4.29 6.81
CA ILE A 66 -2.05 -3.60 5.80
C ILE A 66 -1.44 -2.24 5.45
N VAL A 67 -1.57 -1.84 4.19
CA VAL A 67 -1.21 -0.50 3.72
C VAL A 67 -2.42 0.41 3.87
N LEU A 68 -2.27 1.48 4.65
CA LEU A 68 -3.29 2.53 4.70
C LEU A 68 -3.29 3.33 3.39
N PRO A 69 -4.46 3.64 2.79
CA PRO A 69 -4.51 4.40 1.56
C PRO A 69 -4.03 5.84 1.81
N PRO A 70 -3.02 6.34 1.08
CA PRO A 70 -2.43 7.65 1.34
C PRO A 70 -3.41 8.82 1.14
N GLU A 71 -4.47 8.61 0.35
CA GLU A 71 -5.55 9.57 0.13
C GLU A 71 -6.58 9.65 1.25
N VAL A 72 -6.57 8.69 2.20
CA VAL A 72 -7.54 8.63 3.29
C VAL A 72 -6.95 9.30 4.53
N GLN A 73 -7.46 10.50 4.85
CA GLN A 73 -7.21 11.18 6.12
C GLN A 73 -8.54 11.51 6.78
N CYS A 74 -8.65 11.25 8.08
CA CYS A 74 -9.92 11.31 8.80
C CYS A 74 -9.74 11.26 10.32
N GLU A 75 -10.56 12.03 11.03
CA GLU A 75 -10.65 11.99 12.50
C GLU A 75 -11.53 10.83 13.00
N HIS A 76 -12.52 10.43 12.18
CA HIS A 76 -13.51 9.39 12.50
C HIS A 76 -13.71 8.45 11.31
N CYS A 77 -12.71 7.62 11.04
CA CYS A 77 -12.81 6.55 10.05
C CYS A 77 -13.34 5.27 10.67
N VAL A 78 -13.97 4.46 9.84
CA VAL A 78 -14.35 3.09 10.19
C VAL A 78 -13.44 2.13 9.42
N LEU A 79 -12.64 1.38 10.16
CA LEU A 79 -11.93 0.22 9.64
C LEU A 79 -12.85 -1.00 9.75
N GLN A 80 -13.12 -1.68 8.64
CA GLN A 80 -13.92 -2.89 8.62
C GLN A 80 -13.04 -4.13 8.39
N TRP A 81 -13.25 -5.14 9.23
CA TRP A 81 -12.73 -6.48 9.04
C TRP A 81 -13.86 -7.42 8.61
N HIS A 82 -13.64 -8.16 7.53
CA HIS A 82 -14.55 -9.18 7.01
C HIS A 82 -13.84 -10.53 7.02
N TYR A 83 -14.39 -11.48 7.79
CA TYR A 83 -13.88 -12.84 7.87
C TYR A 83 -14.88 -13.82 7.25
N VAL A 84 -14.46 -14.45 6.15
CA VAL A 84 -15.21 -15.48 5.43
C VAL A 84 -14.63 -16.85 5.77
N THR A 85 -15.46 -17.76 6.28
CA THR A 85 -15.01 -19.13 6.59
C THR A 85 -14.98 -20.02 5.35
N ALA A 86 -14.21 -21.10 5.41
CA ALA A 86 -14.17 -22.16 4.38
C ALA A 86 -14.56 -23.53 4.94
N ASN A 87 -15.51 -23.56 5.90
CA ASN A 87 -15.96 -24.79 6.57
C ASN A 87 -17.23 -25.40 5.97
N SER A 88 -17.98 -24.64 5.18
CA SER A 88 -19.27 -25.07 4.59
C SER A 88 -19.19 -25.22 3.07
N CYS A 89 -18.43 -24.36 2.42
CA CYS A 89 -18.08 -24.38 1.01
C CYS A 89 -16.71 -23.70 0.86
N ASN A 90 -16.06 -23.83 -0.30
CA ASN A 90 -14.82 -23.12 -0.61
C ASN A 90 -15.14 -21.76 -1.24
N PRO A 91 -14.78 -20.62 -0.62
CA PRO A 91 -14.86 -19.31 -1.23
C PRO A 91 -14.00 -19.20 -2.49
N GLU A 92 -14.21 -18.14 -3.26
CA GLU A 92 -13.39 -17.82 -4.43
C GLU A 92 -11.88 -17.80 -4.10
N GLY A 93 -11.05 -18.27 -5.04
CA GLY A 93 -9.59 -18.29 -4.92
C GLY A 93 -9.02 -19.56 -4.27
N TYR A 94 -9.77 -20.28 -3.43
CA TYR A 94 -9.25 -21.48 -2.75
C TYR A 94 -8.81 -22.61 -3.69
N ARG A 95 -9.40 -22.71 -4.90
CA ARG A 95 -8.98 -23.71 -5.89
C ARG A 95 -7.72 -23.32 -6.68
N ASP A 96 -7.48 -22.01 -6.79
CA ASP A 96 -6.41 -21.45 -7.63
C ASP A 96 -5.17 -21.10 -6.78
N ALA A 97 -5.34 -20.93 -5.48
CA ALA A 97 -4.28 -20.65 -4.53
C ALA A 97 -3.37 -21.87 -4.33
N THR A 98 -2.06 -21.61 -4.21
CA THR A 98 -1.07 -22.61 -3.83
C THR A 98 -0.78 -22.50 -2.33
N PHE A 99 -1.34 -23.42 -1.55
CA PHE A 99 -1.13 -23.46 -0.10
C PHE A 99 0.18 -24.16 0.29
N PRO A 100 0.85 -23.73 1.37
CA PRO A 100 2.03 -24.40 1.89
C PRO A 100 1.76 -25.87 2.22
N GLU A 101 2.70 -26.73 1.85
CA GLU A 101 2.76 -28.09 2.40
C GLU A 101 3.32 -27.99 3.82
N ASP A 102 2.42 -27.96 4.80
CA ASP A 102 2.75 -28.02 6.22
C ASP A 102 2.18 -29.27 6.88
N ASP A 103 2.69 -29.62 8.07
CA ASP A 103 2.18 -30.72 8.88
C ASP A 103 0.75 -30.46 9.40
N CYS A 104 0.20 -29.27 9.12
CA CYS A 104 -1.07 -28.79 9.58
C CYS A 104 -2.22 -29.12 8.60
N GLY A 105 -1.95 -29.28 7.31
CA GLY A 105 -2.76 -30.00 6.32
C GLY A 105 -4.23 -29.59 6.20
N GLY A 106 -4.58 -28.38 6.68
CA GLY A 106 -5.96 -27.98 6.95
C GLY A 106 -6.31 -26.59 6.43
N TRP A 107 -5.59 -26.10 5.43
CA TRP A 107 -5.82 -24.77 4.84
C TRP A 107 -7.20 -24.66 4.21
N TRP A 108 -7.66 -25.74 3.59
CA TRP A 108 -8.96 -25.84 2.95
C TRP A 108 -9.36 -27.31 2.78
N GLN A 109 -10.59 -27.57 2.33
CA GLN A 109 -11.08 -28.92 2.09
C GLN A 109 -11.48 -29.10 0.64
N GLU A 110 -10.68 -29.84 -0.12
CA GLU A 110 -10.94 -30.14 -1.53
C GLU A 110 -12.29 -30.82 -1.77
N SER A 111 -12.77 -31.61 -0.79
CA SER A 111 -14.05 -32.29 -0.86
C SER A 111 -15.28 -31.38 -0.73
N LEU A 112 -15.12 -30.15 -0.24
CA LEU A 112 -16.21 -29.19 -0.19
C LEU A 112 -16.48 -28.61 -1.60
N SER A 113 -17.75 -28.39 -1.91
CA SER A 113 -18.14 -27.67 -3.11
C SER A 113 -17.75 -26.20 -3.01
N ASP A 114 -17.66 -25.51 -4.15
CA ASP A 114 -17.49 -24.06 -4.16
C ASP A 114 -18.72 -23.36 -3.65
N CYS A 115 -18.52 -22.18 -3.07
CA CYS A 115 -19.62 -21.33 -2.64
C CYS A 115 -20.42 -20.85 -3.85
N SER A 116 -21.74 -20.73 -3.66
CA SER A 116 -22.68 -20.29 -4.68
C SER A 116 -23.93 -19.67 -4.03
N ASP A 117 -24.89 -19.24 -4.84
CA ASP A 117 -26.17 -18.71 -4.37
C ASP A 117 -26.96 -19.67 -3.46
N TYR A 118 -26.65 -20.98 -3.51
CA TYR A 118 -27.36 -22.02 -2.75
C TYR A 118 -26.56 -22.55 -1.55
N ILE A 119 -25.26 -22.24 -1.47
CA ILE A 119 -24.40 -22.65 -0.37
C ILE A 119 -23.39 -21.53 -0.09
N SER A 120 -23.55 -20.90 1.06
CA SER A 120 -22.76 -19.74 1.46
C SER A 120 -21.87 -20.08 2.66
N PRO A 121 -20.69 -19.46 2.77
CA PRO A 121 -19.86 -19.59 3.95
C PRO A 121 -20.48 -18.86 5.15
N GLU A 122 -19.94 -19.12 6.35
CA GLU A 122 -20.22 -18.25 7.49
C GLU A 122 -19.36 -16.99 7.36
N GLU A 123 -19.93 -15.84 7.71
CA GLU A 123 -19.25 -14.55 7.59
C GLU A 123 -19.36 -13.76 8.89
N PHE A 124 -18.26 -13.11 9.26
CA PHE A 124 -18.15 -12.29 10.45
C PHE A 124 -17.62 -10.91 10.06
N TRP A 125 -18.31 -9.87 10.51
CA TRP A 125 -18.01 -8.49 10.18
C TRP A 125 -17.78 -7.71 11.47
N ASN A 126 -16.62 -7.09 11.63
CA ASN A 126 -16.35 -6.19 12.74
C ASN A 126 -15.86 -4.85 12.23
N CYS A 127 -16.13 -3.81 13.01
CA CYS A 127 -15.70 -2.46 12.72
C CYS A 127 -14.91 -1.90 13.90
N ALA A 128 -13.92 -1.06 13.60
CA ALA A 128 -13.18 -0.28 14.57
C ALA A 128 -13.19 1.19 14.16
N ASP A 129 -13.44 2.08 15.11
CA ASP A 129 -13.26 3.51 14.92
C ASP A 129 -11.76 3.83 15.00
N VAL A 130 -11.23 4.43 13.93
CA VAL A 130 -9.81 4.77 13.80
C VAL A 130 -9.65 6.20 13.33
N MET A 131 -8.48 6.77 13.62
CA MET A 131 -8.06 8.08 13.14
C MET A 131 -6.84 7.88 12.25
N ILE A 132 -6.87 8.48 11.06
CA ILE A 132 -5.75 8.50 10.13
C ILE A 132 -5.38 9.96 9.92
N ILE A 133 -4.30 10.38 10.58
CA ILE A 133 -3.72 11.71 10.46
C ILE A 133 -2.44 11.62 9.64
N ALA A 134 -2.11 12.70 8.93
CA ALA A 134 -0.78 12.84 8.37
C ALA A 134 0.24 12.87 9.52
N ASP A 135 1.34 12.13 9.36
CA ASP A 135 2.48 12.20 10.26
C ASP A 135 3.17 13.56 9.99
N ASP A 136 2.65 14.62 10.61
CA ASP A 136 3.43 15.83 10.79
C ASP A 136 4.62 15.40 11.65
N ASN A 137 5.85 15.62 11.18
CA ASN A 137 7.04 15.48 12.03
C ASN A 137 6.96 16.59 13.10
N ASP A 138 6.02 16.47 14.03
CA ASP A 138 6.02 17.27 15.23
C ASP A 138 7.03 16.63 16.16
N ASN A 139 8.10 17.38 16.44
CA ASN A 139 8.78 17.20 17.71
C ASN A 139 7.81 17.69 18.78
N ASP A 140 6.74 16.94 19.02
CA ASP A 140 5.97 17.02 20.24
C ASP A 140 6.87 16.45 21.33
N VAL A 141 7.80 17.30 21.75
CA VAL A 141 8.25 17.34 23.12
C VAL A 141 6.96 17.43 23.93
N ASP A 142 6.62 16.34 24.61
CA ASP A 142 5.64 16.33 25.68
C ASP A 142 6.00 17.48 26.65
N ASP A 143 5.40 18.65 26.44
CA ASP A 143 5.40 19.76 27.39
C ASP A 143 4.46 19.36 28.53
N ASP A 144 5.01 18.55 29.45
CA ASP A 144 4.46 18.38 30.79
C ASP A 144 5.52 18.79 31.82
N ASP A 145 5.47 20.09 32.14
CA ASP A 145 5.82 20.76 33.40
C ASP A 145 7.09 20.32 34.16
N GLY A 146 8.16 21.11 34.01
CA GLY A 146 9.35 21.04 34.86
C GLY A 146 10.25 22.27 34.78
N ASN A 147 9.83 23.35 35.45
CA ASN A 147 10.62 24.53 35.82
C ASN A 147 12.07 24.20 36.26
N ASP A 148 13.07 24.85 35.67
CA ASP A 148 14.06 25.67 36.40
C ASP A 148 15.18 26.19 35.46
N ASP A 149 15.37 27.51 35.55
CA ASP A 149 16.63 28.25 35.53
C ASP A 149 17.40 28.50 34.21
N ASP A 150 17.28 29.77 33.77
CA ASP A 150 18.35 30.69 33.39
C ASP A 150 19.60 30.12 32.70
N ILE A 151 19.88 30.60 31.48
CA ILE A 151 21.00 31.51 31.23
C ILE A 151 20.89 32.10 29.81
N ILE A 152 20.78 33.43 29.78
CA ILE A 152 21.12 34.28 28.63
C ILE A 152 22.65 34.27 28.51
N THR A 153 23.17 33.98 27.32
CA THR A 153 24.41 34.62 26.85
C THR A 153 24.32 34.97 25.37
N ASP A 154 24.47 36.26 25.13
CA ASP A 154 24.60 36.96 23.86
C ASP A 154 25.80 36.51 23.01
N ASP A 155 25.65 36.73 21.70
CA ASP A 155 26.62 37.19 20.68
C ASP A 155 28.12 36.93 20.88
N VAL A 156 28.78 36.33 19.89
CA VAL A 156 29.96 36.90 19.19
C VAL A 156 30.07 36.33 17.76
N ASP A 157 30.31 37.24 16.82
CA ASP A 157 30.74 37.12 15.42
C ASP A 157 32.09 36.39 15.19
N ASP A 158 32.56 36.46 13.94
CA ASP A 158 33.88 36.17 13.36
C ASP A 158 34.06 34.74 12.80
N ASP A 159 34.56 34.52 11.59
CA ASP A 159 35.02 35.41 10.54
C ASP A 159 35.21 34.57 9.26
N GLU A 160 35.38 35.29 8.17
CA GLU A 160 35.65 34.87 6.80
C GLU A 160 36.82 33.87 6.64
N ASP A 161 36.80 33.11 5.54
CA ASP A 161 37.92 33.21 4.59
C ASP A 161 37.56 32.59 3.23
N GLU A 162 37.76 33.41 2.21
CA GLU A 162 37.66 33.13 0.79
C GLU A 162 38.83 32.28 0.25
N ASN A 163 38.74 32.02 -1.06
CA ASN A 163 39.81 31.67 -2.00
C ASN A 163 40.20 30.18 -2.08
N SER A 164 40.55 29.61 -3.23
CA SER A 164 40.86 30.13 -4.56
C SER A 164 40.96 28.90 -5.49
N ASP A 165 40.30 28.93 -6.64
CA ASP A 165 40.90 28.93 -7.99
C ASP A 165 41.05 27.55 -8.67
N ASP A 166 41.07 27.67 -10.00
CA ASP A 166 41.46 26.74 -11.08
C ASP A 166 40.36 25.82 -11.65
N VAL A 167 39.62 26.26 -12.69
CA VAL A 167 39.99 26.29 -14.14
C VAL A 167 39.85 24.89 -14.74
N SER A 168 38.72 24.65 -15.44
CA SER A 168 38.59 24.58 -16.92
C SER A 168 39.12 23.27 -17.52
N THR A 169 38.65 22.73 -18.64
CA THR A 169 37.47 22.75 -19.52
C THR A 169 37.69 21.53 -20.44
N ASP A 170 36.84 21.38 -21.46
CA ASP A 170 37.04 20.64 -22.72
C ASP A 170 36.44 19.22 -22.68
N ASP A 171 35.34 18.86 -23.36
CA ASP A 171 34.76 19.13 -24.69
C ASP A 171 34.78 17.84 -25.52
N ASP A 172 33.90 17.80 -26.53
CA ASP A 172 33.64 16.81 -27.60
C ASP A 172 32.47 15.83 -27.32
N ASP A 173 31.27 16.14 -27.84
CA ASP A 173 30.77 15.90 -29.22
C ASP A 173 30.54 14.39 -29.46
N GLY A 174 29.38 13.87 -29.89
CA GLY A 174 28.31 14.40 -30.70
C GLY A 174 27.91 13.32 -31.73
N ASP A 175 26.64 13.35 -32.14
CA ASP A 175 26.12 12.94 -33.45
C ASP A 175 25.30 11.64 -33.62
N ASP A 176 24.33 11.82 -34.53
CA ASP A 176 23.06 11.18 -34.83
C ASP A 176 23.17 9.90 -35.68
N GLY A 177 22.03 9.19 -35.81
CA GLY A 177 21.86 8.21 -36.87
C GLY A 177 20.47 7.57 -36.93
N ASN A 178 19.56 8.24 -37.64
CA ASN A 178 18.24 7.80 -38.08
C ASN A 178 18.33 6.93 -39.36
N ASP A 179 17.46 5.92 -39.52
CA ASP A 179 17.01 5.29 -40.80
C ASP A 179 15.90 4.29 -40.44
N ASP A 180 14.61 4.61 -40.60
CA ASP A 180 13.76 4.46 -41.80
C ASP A 180 13.82 3.07 -42.47
N ASP A 181 12.85 2.20 -42.15
CA ASP A 181 12.28 1.31 -43.17
C ASP A 181 10.80 1.02 -42.87
N THR A 182 9.96 1.56 -43.74
CA THR A 182 8.51 1.39 -43.78
C THR A 182 8.16 0.02 -44.36
N THR A 183 7.42 -0.82 -43.63
CA THR A 183 6.52 -1.80 -44.26
C THR A 183 5.26 -2.01 -43.43
N THR A 184 4.15 -1.62 -44.03
CA THR A 184 2.76 -1.78 -43.59
C THR A 184 2.31 -3.23 -43.75
N THR A 185 1.82 -3.85 -42.68
CA THR A 185 0.76 -4.89 -42.76
C THR A 185 -0.10 -4.86 -41.50
N SER A 186 -1.40 -4.71 -41.75
CA SER A 186 -2.51 -4.55 -40.81
C SER A 186 -2.84 -5.80 -39.99
N ASP A 187 -3.37 -5.51 -38.80
CA ASP A 187 -4.33 -6.27 -38.00
C ASP A 187 -3.97 -7.69 -37.56
N SER A 188 -3.52 -7.82 -36.30
CA SER A 188 -3.93 -8.87 -35.34
C SER A 188 -3.31 -8.54 -33.97
N ASP A 189 -4.14 -8.55 -32.92
CA ASP A 189 -3.79 -8.53 -31.49
C ASP A 189 -3.50 -7.17 -30.84
N ASP A 190 -4.51 -6.30 -30.90
CA ASP A 190 -4.90 -5.47 -29.75
C ASP A 190 -5.29 -6.42 -28.59
N GLN A 191 -4.32 -7.01 -27.92
CA GLN A 191 -4.53 -7.53 -26.58
C GLN A 191 -4.58 -6.32 -25.67
N GLN A 192 -5.78 -5.72 -25.65
CA GLN A 192 -6.10 -4.50 -24.94
C GLN A 192 -5.54 -4.59 -23.53
N CYS A 193 -4.76 -3.58 -23.17
CA CYS A 193 -4.23 -3.47 -21.85
C CYS A 193 -5.37 -3.19 -20.85
N VAL A 194 -5.98 -4.24 -20.31
CA VAL A 194 -7.09 -4.15 -19.35
C VAL A 194 -6.58 -4.49 -17.96
N SER A 195 -5.66 -3.67 -17.45
CA SER A 195 -5.36 -3.65 -16.03
C SER A 195 -6.24 -2.58 -15.38
N GLU A 196 -7.13 -3.00 -14.49
CA GLU A 196 -7.88 -2.08 -13.64
C GLU A 196 -6.91 -1.39 -12.66
N ALA A 197 -7.38 -0.34 -11.98
CA ALA A 197 -6.64 0.23 -10.87
C ALA A 197 -6.28 -0.90 -9.90
N TRP A 198 -5.03 -0.93 -9.45
CA TRP A 198 -4.45 -1.94 -8.54
C TRP A 198 -4.27 -3.35 -9.12
N GLY A 199 -4.61 -3.57 -10.39
CA GLY A 199 -4.31 -4.83 -11.09
C GLY A 199 -2.81 -5.06 -11.30
N GLN A 200 -2.38 -6.32 -11.34
CA GLN A 200 -0.97 -6.65 -11.57
C GLN A 200 -0.53 -6.19 -12.97
N CYS A 201 0.61 -5.48 -13.03
CA CYS A 201 1.17 -4.94 -14.26
C CYS A 201 2.64 -5.35 -14.47
N GLY A 202 3.22 -6.09 -13.53
CA GLY A 202 4.62 -6.51 -13.58
C GLY A 202 5.06 -7.38 -12.41
N GLY A 203 6.37 -7.63 -12.38
CA GLY A 203 7.03 -8.55 -11.45
C GLY A 203 7.26 -9.94 -12.05
N SER A 204 8.09 -10.76 -11.40
CA SER A 204 8.53 -12.05 -11.97
C SER A 204 7.42 -13.10 -12.12
N THR A 205 6.24 -12.88 -11.55
CA THR A 205 5.07 -13.77 -11.73
C THR A 205 4.06 -13.22 -12.73
N PHE A 206 4.33 -12.07 -13.35
CA PHE A 206 3.43 -11.47 -14.33
C PHE A 206 3.59 -12.13 -15.69
N GLU A 207 2.50 -12.66 -16.24
CA GLU A 207 2.47 -13.34 -17.53
C GLU A 207 2.11 -12.40 -18.71
N GLY A 208 1.84 -11.12 -18.43
CA GLY A 208 1.45 -10.14 -19.45
C GLY A 208 2.61 -9.50 -20.21
N LEU A 209 2.30 -8.95 -21.39
CA LEU A 209 3.22 -8.21 -22.25
C LEU A 209 3.52 -6.84 -21.63
N SER A 210 4.58 -6.75 -20.83
CA SER A 210 5.25 -5.54 -20.30
C SER A 210 4.38 -4.33 -19.90
N SER A 211 4.36 -4.01 -18.59
CA SER A 211 3.79 -2.78 -17.99
C SER A 211 2.47 -2.34 -18.60
N CYS A 212 1.51 -3.24 -18.60
CA CYS A 212 0.16 -2.92 -19.01
C CYS A 212 -0.53 -2.16 -17.87
N CYS A 213 -0.49 -0.83 -17.93
CA CYS A 213 -1.40 0.08 -17.23
C CYS A 213 -2.07 0.98 -18.26
N THR A 214 -3.33 1.35 -18.06
CA THR A 214 -3.99 2.34 -18.93
C THR A 214 -3.22 3.66 -18.92
N GLU A 215 -3.43 4.54 -19.91
CA GLU A 215 -2.68 5.81 -20.02
C GLU A 215 -2.82 6.71 -18.78
N GLU A 216 -3.86 6.51 -17.96
CA GLU A 216 -4.08 7.23 -16.71
C GLU A 216 -3.49 6.50 -15.48
N MET A 217 -2.60 5.52 -15.69
CA MET A 217 -2.00 4.72 -14.63
C MET A 217 -0.51 4.48 -14.89
N TYR A 218 0.25 4.18 -13.83
CA TYR A 218 1.65 3.73 -13.95
C TYR A 218 1.85 2.42 -13.19
N CYS A 219 2.78 1.59 -13.67
CA CYS A 219 3.07 0.30 -13.05
C CYS A 219 4.08 0.45 -11.92
N LYS A 220 3.62 0.40 -10.67
CA LYS A 220 4.48 0.53 -9.49
C LYS A 220 5.03 -0.83 -9.05
N GLN A 221 6.35 -0.95 -8.99
CA GLN A 221 6.99 -2.14 -8.44
C GLN A 221 6.86 -2.19 -6.91
N VAL A 222 6.18 -3.21 -6.40
CA VAL A 222 6.04 -3.46 -4.96
C VAL A 222 7.21 -4.33 -4.48
N ASN A 223 7.50 -5.41 -5.21
CA ASN A 223 8.63 -6.28 -4.94
C ASN A 223 9.10 -6.96 -6.24
N LYS A 224 10.09 -7.86 -6.13
CA LYS A 224 10.64 -8.58 -7.30
C LYS A 224 9.57 -9.39 -8.07
N LYS A 225 8.58 -9.93 -7.36
CA LYS A 225 7.54 -10.82 -7.91
C LYS A 225 6.30 -10.07 -8.39
N TYR A 226 6.00 -8.91 -7.82
CA TYR A 226 4.72 -8.23 -8.00
C TYR A 226 4.86 -6.71 -8.20
N SER A 227 4.05 -6.17 -9.12
CA SER A 227 3.90 -4.75 -9.41
C SER A 227 2.43 -4.50 -9.79
N HIS A 228 1.83 -3.37 -9.40
CA HIS A 228 0.43 -3.06 -9.71
C HIS A 228 0.23 -1.68 -10.36
N CYS A 229 -0.91 -1.49 -11.03
CA CYS A 229 -1.28 -0.21 -11.62
C CYS A 229 -1.75 0.78 -10.56
N VAL A 230 -1.14 1.96 -10.52
CA VAL A 230 -1.54 3.07 -9.66
C VAL A 230 -2.12 4.17 -10.54
N PRO A 231 -3.34 4.68 -10.27
CA PRO A 231 -3.86 5.86 -10.96
C PRO A 231 -2.90 7.04 -10.88
N LYS A 232 -2.67 7.68 -12.03
CA LYS A 232 -1.80 8.85 -12.17
C LYS A 232 -2.33 10.05 -11.38
N ASP A 233 -3.64 10.15 -11.25
CA ASP A 233 -4.31 11.19 -10.45
C ASP A 233 -4.22 10.90 -8.94
N LEU A 234 -3.72 9.73 -8.55
CA LEU A 234 -3.32 9.42 -7.18
C LEU A 234 -1.94 10.04 -6.92
N CYS A 235 -1.94 11.28 -6.44
CA CYS A 235 -0.74 11.95 -5.97
C CYS A 235 -0.54 11.74 -4.46
N ALA A 236 0.71 11.72 -4.02
CA ALA A 236 1.05 11.95 -2.61
C ALA A 236 0.41 13.26 -2.17
N ALA A 237 -0.06 13.29 -0.91
CA ALA A 237 -0.81 14.36 -0.28
C ALA A 237 -0.27 15.78 -0.61
N ALA A 238 -1.12 16.79 -0.36
CA ALA A 238 -0.88 18.23 -0.55
C ALA A 238 0.56 18.70 -0.18
N ASP A 239 0.96 19.90 -0.66
CA ASP A 239 2.26 20.54 -0.37
C ASP A 239 2.87 20.10 0.99
N GLY A 240 4.02 19.41 0.96
CA GLY A 240 4.66 18.81 2.14
C GLY A 240 4.41 17.31 2.34
N GLY A 241 3.51 16.68 1.60
CA GLY A 241 3.22 15.24 1.72
C GLY A 241 4.42 14.34 1.39
N GLN A 242 4.59 13.23 2.11
CA GLN A 242 5.66 12.27 1.81
C GLN A 242 5.43 11.61 0.46
N CYS A 243 6.45 11.60 -0.39
CA CYS A 243 6.45 11.03 -1.74
C CYS A 243 7.62 10.05 -1.96
N GLY A 244 8.36 9.68 -0.92
CA GLY A 244 9.48 8.76 -1.06
C GLY A 244 10.18 8.44 0.24
N GLY A 245 11.09 7.46 0.17
CA GLY A 245 11.84 6.97 1.31
C GLY A 245 11.96 5.45 1.34
N LYS A 246 13.01 4.91 1.98
CA LYS A 246 13.13 3.47 2.19
C LYS A 246 11.97 2.96 3.05
N GLY A 247 11.12 2.11 2.47
CA GLY A 247 9.93 1.54 3.12
C GLY A 247 8.63 2.27 2.78
N TYR A 248 8.69 3.37 2.00
CA TYR A 248 7.51 4.12 1.58
C TYR A 248 6.72 3.38 0.50
N GLY A 249 5.46 3.07 0.81
CA GLY A 249 4.53 2.35 -0.06
C GLY A 249 3.59 3.24 -0.88
N GLY A 250 3.62 4.56 -0.72
CA GLY A 250 2.73 5.52 -1.40
C GLY A 250 3.25 6.05 -2.75
N SER A 251 2.53 6.98 -3.37
CA SER A 251 2.87 7.53 -4.69
C SER A 251 4.14 8.39 -4.65
N ASP A 252 5.04 8.25 -5.63
CA ASP A 252 6.22 9.12 -5.76
C ASP A 252 5.93 10.43 -6.53
N ARG A 253 4.69 10.56 -7.00
CA ARG A 253 4.17 11.73 -7.69
C ARG A 253 3.48 12.67 -6.72
N CYS A 254 3.86 13.93 -6.74
CA CYS A 254 3.23 14.99 -5.96
C CYS A 254 2.04 15.62 -6.69
N CYS A 255 1.08 16.17 -5.93
CA CYS A 255 -0.10 16.81 -6.51
C CYS A 255 0.28 18.12 -7.21
N GLY A 256 -0.40 18.42 -8.32
CA GLY A 256 -0.16 19.66 -9.08
C GLY A 256 1.19 19.68 -9.79
N GLU A 257 1.94 20.77 -9.61
CA GLU A 257 3.27 20.98 -10.20
C GLU A 257 4.42 20.69 -9.20
N ALA A 258 4.09 20.27 -7.97
CA ALA A 258 5.09 19.94 -6.96
C ALA A 258 5.95 18.75 -7.41
N THR A 259 7.18 18.71 -6.92
CA THR A 259 8.18 17.68 -7.22
C THR A 259 8.54 16.91 -5.97
N CYS A 260 8.86 15.62 -6.12
CA CYS A 260 9.26 14.81 -5.00
C CYS A 260 10.73 15.08 -4.62
N VAL A 261 10.93 15.90 -3.59
CA VAL A 261 12.25 16.31 -3.12
C VAL A 261 12.75 15.32 -2.08
N LYS A 262 13.87 14.66 -2.39
CA LYS A 262 14.53 13.75 -1.45
C LYS A 262 15.18 14.52 -0.31
N VAL A 263 14.74 14.26 0.91
CA VAL A 263 15.31 14.86 2.13
C VAL A 263 16.32 13.92 2.78
N SER A 264 16.02 12.63 2.83
CA SER A 264 16.86 11.64 3.48
C SER A 264 16.78 10.28 2.77
N LYS A 265 17.47 9.28 3.32
CA LYS A 265 17.34 7.89 2.88
C LYS A 265 15.93 7.34 3.12
N PHE A 266 15.23 7.84 4.11
CA PHE A 266 13.94 7.33 4.59
C PHE A 266 12.78 8.26 4.28
N TYR A 267 13.03 9.45 3.71
CA TYR A 267 12.01 10.47 3.53
C TYR A 267 12.28 11.35 2.31
N SER A 268 11.25 11.54 1.50
CA SER A 268 11.14 12.56 0.45
C SER A 268 9.76 13.19 0.57
N HIS A 269 9.61 14.49 0.30
CA HIS A 269 8.31 15.17 0.35
C HIS A 269 8.06 16.04 -0.88
N CYS A 270 6.80 16.41 -1.07
CA CYS A 270 6.34 17.24 -2.18
C CYS A 270 6.63 18.73 -1.95
N GLN A 271 7.37 19.34 -2.88
CA GLN A 271 7.74 20.75 -2.88
C GLN A 271 7.83 21.32 -4.31
#